data_AF-A0A7C7JYL1-F1
#
_entry.id   AF-A0A7C7JYL1-F1
#
_cell.length_a   1.000
_cell.length_b   1.000
_cell.length_c   1.000
_cell.angle_alpha   90.00
_cell.angle_beta   90.00
_cell.angle_gamma   90.00
#
_symmetry.space_group_name_H-M   'P 1'
#
loop_
_entity.id
_entity.type
_entity.pdbx_description
1 polymer ?
#
loop_
_entity_poly.entity_id
_entity_poly.type
_entity_poly.pdbx_seq_one_letter_code
_entity_poly.pdbx_strand_id
1 'polypeptide(L)'
;MGFSNSMISGIDFIYNNFEHRNVSFLSVGGRDMQLEIMNGEEVEPELTDLGAMINYSVQGIDCCGGFKHFYDFKLPLKKATETGITGSVNSFQAAIATHDVLAKKLQSIDKGSLIQTPFILKITGEQNRINFFKTLQSLEENILLRKSIIKTDPETGATQSVFYISIFERKGA
;
A
#
# COMPACT_ATOMS: atom_id res chain seq x y z
N MET A 1 2.54 -12.30 -8.42
CA MET A 1 2.02 -12.00 -7.07
C MET A 1 3.11 -11.67 -6.04
N GLY A 2 4.34 -12.23 -6.13
CA GLY A 2 5.38 -12.00 -5.09
C GLY A 2 5.72 -10.54 -4.79
N PHE A 3 5.76 -9.66 -5.81
CA PHE A 3 5.90 -8.21 -5.57
C PHE A 3 4.73 -7.62 -4.78
N SER A 4 3.49 -7.97 -5.11
CA SER A 4 2.30 -7.51 -4.35
C SER A 4 2.40 -7.89 -2.88
N ASN A 5 2.79 -9.14 -2.57
CA ASN A 5 2.97 -9.61 -1.19
C ASN A 5 4.10 -8.86 -0.47
N SER A 6 5.18 -8.54 -1.20
CA SER A 6 6.28 -7.74 -0.65
C SER A 6 5.80 -6.34 -0.28
N MET A 7 4.99 -5.72 -1.16
CA MET A 7 4.42 -4.39 -0.92
C MET A 7 3.45 -4.38 0.26
N ILE A 8 2.50 -5.33 0.32
CA ILE A 8 1.53 -5.44 1.41
C ILE A 8 2.26 -5.60 2.74
N SER A 9 3.19 -6.56 2.82
CA SER A 9 3.99 -6.80 4.03
C SER A 9 4.80 -5.57 4.45
N GLY A 10 5.35 -4.81 3.50
CA GLY A 10 6.08 -3.59 3.82
C GLY A 10 5.16 -2.49 4.37
N ILE A 11 3.98 -2.30 3.78
CA ILE A 11 3.02 -1.30 4.26
C ILE A 11 2.50 -1.68 5.65
N ASP A 12 2.19 -2.96 5.88
CA ASP A 12 1.79 -3.47 7.19
C ASP A 12 2.89 -3.27 8.23
N PHE A 13 4.16 -3.53 7.89
CA PHE A 13 5.29 -3.29 8.79
C PHE A 13 5.34 -1.81 9.23
N ILE A 14 5.20 -0.86 8.30
CA ILE A 14 5.24 0.57 8.63
C ILE A 14 4.11 0.93 9.60
N TYR A 15 2.87 0.59 9.28
CA TYR A 15 1.73 1.00 10.12
C TYR A 15 1.59 0.21 11.42
N ASN A 16 2.34 -0.88 11.60
CA ASN A 16 2.45 -1.57 12.88
C ASN A 16 3.54 -0.99 13.80
N ASN A 17 4.53 -0.28 13.23
CA ASN A 17 5.68 0.22 13.98
C ASN A 17 5.65 1.75 14.17
N PHE A 18 4.88 2.47 13.35
CA PHE A 18 4.77 3.92 13.43
C PHE A 18 3.34 4.36 13.67
N GLU A 19 3.18 5.36 14.52
CA GLU A 19 1.92 6.06 14.63
C GLU A 19 1.53 6.65 13.28
N HIS A 20 0.26 6.51 12.92
CA HIS A 20 -0.28 6.93 11.64
C HIS A 20 0.07 8.38 11.28
N ARG A 21 0.05 9.29 12.26
CA ARG A 21 0.36 10.72 12.07
C ARG A 21 1.82 10.99 11.79
N ASN A 22 2.72 10.10 12.22
CA ASN A 22 4.15 10.26 12.00
C ASN A 22 4.53 9.87 10.56
N VAL A 23 3.71 9.05 9.87
CA VAL A 23 3.97 8.66 8.48
C VAL A 23 3.41 9.70 7.51
N SER A 24 4.15 10.78 7.23
CA SER A 24 3.66 11.85 6.35
C SER A 24 3.56 11.43 4.88
N PHE A 25 4.41 10.48 4.46
CA PHE A 25 4.37 9.93 3.12
C PHE A 25 4.82 8.47 3.10
N LEU A 26 4.10 7.65 2.35
CA LEU A 26 4.52 6.29 2.00
C LEU A 26 4.18 6.03 0.53
N SER A 27 5.18 5.67 -0.27
CA SER A 27 4.96 5.20 -1.64
C SER A 27 5.65 3.87 -1.83
N VAL A 28 4.92 2.90 -2.38
CA VAL A 28 5.49 1.59 -2.71
C VAL A 28 5.14 1.22 -4.14
N GLY A 29 6.12 0.76 -4.91
CA GLY A 29 5.94 0.23 -6.26
C GLY A 29 6.89 -0.94 -6.51
N GLY A 30 6.33 -2.12 -6.76
CA GLY A 30 7.15 -3.33 -6.93
C GLY A 30 7.88 -3.70 -5.64
N ARG A 31 9.16 -3.36 -5.53
CA ARG A 31 9.99 -3.55 -4.32
C ARG A 31 10.56 -2.26 -3.79
N ASP A 32 10.34 -1.15 -4.48
CA ASP A 32 10.88 0.15 -4.09
C ASP A 32 9.86 0.83 -3.18
N MET A 33 10.31 1.19 -1.98
CA MET A 33 9.52 1.90 -0.98
C MET A 33 10.20 3.21 -0.65
N GLN A 34 9.42 4.28 -0.62
CA GLN A 34 9.83 5.60 -0.14
C GLN A 34 8.97 5.94 1.06
N LEU A 35 9.61 6.36 2.15
CA LEU A 35 8.97 6.64 3.41
C LEU A 35 9.44 8.00 3.93
N GLU A 36 8.49 8.83 4.36
CA GLU A 36 8.76 10.03 5.14
C GLU A 36 8.14 9.89 6.52
N ILE A 37 8.97 10.05 7.55
CA ILE A 37 8.57 10.04 8.95
C ILE A 37 8.79 11.42 9.55
N MET A 38 7.77 11.97 10.19
CA MET A 38 7.83 13.15 11.05
C MET A 38 8.05 12.67 12.49
N ASN A 39 9.20 12.95 13.08
CA ASN A 39 9.50 12.55 14.45
C ASN A 39 10.56 13.47 15.10
N GLY A 40 10.98 13.12 16.32
CA GLY A 40 12.17 13.67 16.97
C GLY A 40 13.47 13.34 16.21
N GLU A 41 14.60 13.73 16.77
CA GLU A 41 15.94 13.63 16.13
C GLU A 41 16.35 12.18 15.79
N GLU A 42 15.80 11.21 16.50
CA GLU A 42 16.03 9.78 16.29
C GLU A 42 14.71 9.05 16.00
N VAL A 43 14.82 7.96 15.22
CA VAL A 43 13.69 7.09 14.88
C VAL A 43 13.87 5.74 15.55
N GLU A 44 13.03 5.45 16.55
CA GLU A 44 12.97 4.17 17.26
C GLU A 44 11.75 3.37 16.78
N PRO A 45 11.85 2.77 15.59
CA PRO A 45 12.22 1.36 15.56
C PRO A 45 13.31 1.02 14.54
N GLU A 46 14.00 -0.09 14.79
CA GLU A 46 14.94 -0.68 13.82
C GLU A 46 14.22 -1.05 12.53
N LEU A 47 14.60 -0.39 11.43
CA LEU A 47 14.01 -0.61 10.11
C LEU A 47 14.71 -1.74 9.32
N THR A 48 15.63 -2.48 9.95
CA THR A 48 16.43 -3.54 9.31
C THR A 48 15.57 -4.69 8.77
N ASP A 49 14.43 -4.96 9.42
CA ASP A 49 13.51 -6.03 9.01
C ASP A 49 12.64 -5.67 7.80
N LEU A 50 12.55 -4.37 7.45
CA LEU A 50 11.77 -3.90 6.32
C LEU A 50 12.41 -4.26 4.98
N GLY A 51 13.74 -4.31 4.94
CA GLY A 51 14.52 -4.59 3.74
C GLY A 51 15.84 -3.83 3.70
N ALA A 52 16.48 -3.81 2.52
CA ALA A 52 17.72 -3.09 2.35
C ALA A 52 17.45 -1.59 2.27
N MET A 53 17.97 -0.82 3.25
CA MET A 53 17.98 0.64 3.20
C MET A 53 18.95 1.08 2.10
N ILE A 54 18.45 1.83 1.13
CA ILE A 54 19.22 2.33 -0.02
C ILE A 54 19.73 3.73 0.25
N ASN A 55 18.90 4.56 0.88
CA ASN A 55 19.23 5.94 1.21
C ASN A 55 18.50 6.38 2.48
N TYR A 56 19.12 7.32 3.18
CA TYR A 56 18.59 7.96 4.38
C TYR A 56 19.04 9.42 4.41
N SER A 57 18.09 10.33 4.66
CA SER A 57 18.40 11.71 4.96
C SER A 57 17.46 12.28 6.01
N VAL A 58 17.92 13.33 6.68
CA VAL A 58 17.16 14.04 7.71
C VAL A 58 17.14 15.53 7.39
N GLN A 59 15.99 16.16 7.60
CA GLN A 59 15.81 17.59 7.47
C GLN A 59 15.17 18.14 8.74
N GLY A 60 15.80 19.15 9.35
CA GLY A 60 15.20 19.93 10.42
C GLY A 60 14.04 20.79 9.91
N ILE A 61 13.02 20.99 10.74
CA ILE A 61 11.84 21.80 10.41
C ILE A 61 11.96 23.15 11.10
N ASP A 62 12.29 24.18 10.32
CA ASP A 62 12.62 25.51 10.86
C ASP A 62 11.43 26.21 11.52
N CYS A 63 10.19 25.96 11.09
CA CYS A 63 9.03 26.74 11.53
C CYS A 63 8.47 26.35 12.91
N CYS A 64 8.58 25.09 13.31
CA CYS A 64 7.96 24.56 14.54
C CYS A 64 8.87 23.59 15.31
N GLY A 65 10.12 23.40 14.87
CA GLY A 65 11.02 22.39 15.41
C GLY A 65 10.66 20.98 14.98
N GLY A 66 11.55 20.04 15.26
CA GLY A 66 11.41 18.63 14.87
C GLY A 66 12.13 18.28 13.57
N PHE A 67 12.04 17.01 13.20
CA PHE A 67 12.79 16.44 12.08
C PHE A 67 11.87 15.66 11.15
N LYS A 68 12.18 15.75 9.85
CA LYS A 68 11.63 14.88 8.82
C LYS A 68 12.73 13.92 8.36
N HIS A 69 12.44 12.64 8.45
CA HIS A 69 13.32 11.56 8.04
C HIS A 69 12.82 10.97 6.73
N PHE A 70 13.71 10.86 5.75
CA PHE A 70 13.43 10.29 4.44
C PHE A 70 14.18 8.99 4.29
N TYR A 71 13.47 7.93 3.91
CA TYR A 71 14.06 6.63 3.67
C TYR A 71 13.67 6.10 2.30
N ASP A 72 14.65 5.53 1.60
CA ASP A 72 14.41 4.68 0.43
C ASP A 72 14.79 3.24 0.78
N PHE A 73 13.88 2.30 0.55
CA PHE A 73 14.08 0.88 0.82
C PHE A 73 13.89 0.03 -0.43
N LYS A 74 14.66 -1.06 -0.48
CA LYS A 74 14.37 -2.23 -1.32
C LYS A 74 13.80 -3.35 -0.47
N LEU A 75 12.49 -3.56 -0.57
CA LEU A 75 11.77 -4.61 0.16
C LEU A 75 12.28 -6.01 -0.24
N PRO A 76 12.29 -7.00 0.67
CA PRO A 76 12.60 -8.38 0.34
C PRO A 76 11.53 -8.96 -0.58
N LEU A 77 11.93 -9.82 -1.52
CA LEU A 77 10.97 -10.51 -2.37
C LEU A 77 10.25 -11.59 -1.55
N LYS A 78 8.95 -11.40 -1.31
CA LYS A 78 8.09 -12.44 -0.75
C LYS A 78 7.69 -13.42 -1.84
N LYS A 79 7.75 -14.71 -1.55
CA LYS A 79 7.25 -15.75 -2.46
C LYS A 79 5.74 -15.59 -2.62
N ALA A 80 5.26 -15.82 -3.84
CA ALA A 80 3.84 -16.02 -4.06
C ALA A 80 3.50 -17.46 -3.70
N THR A 81 2.43 -17.67 -2.95
CA THR A 81 1.69 -18.92 -3.00
C THR A 81 0.89 -18.93 -4.30
N GLU A 82 1.16 -19.90 -5.18
CA GLU A 82 0.35 -20.15 -6.37
C GLU A 82 -0.83 -21.04 -5.98
N THR A 83 -1.79 -20.45 -5.29
CA THR A 83 -3.10 -21.05 -5.06
C THR A 83 -4.14 -20.35 -5.96
N GLY A 84 -5.23 -21.04 -6.26
CA GLY A 84 -6.05 -20.77 -7.43
C GLY A 84 -6.89 -19.49 -7.36
N ILE A 85 -6.83 -18.67 -8.42
CA ILE A 85 -7.76 -17.53 -8.63
C ILE A 85 -9.21 -18.04 -8.63
N THR A 86 -9.97 -17.63 -7.61
CA THR A 86 -11.37 -18.04 -7.33
C THR A 86 -12.33 -16.85 -7.27
N GLY A 87 -11.83 -15.62 -7.23
CA GLY A 87 -12.63 -14.41 -7.11
C GLY A 87 -13.06 -13.83 -8.47
N SER A 88 -13.98 -12.88 -8.39
CA SER A 88 -14.48 -12.11 -9.55
C SER A 88 -14.35 -10.62 -9.32
N VAL A 89 -14.35 -9.85 -10.41
CA VAL A 89 -14.45 -8.39 -10.32
C VAL A 89 -15.70 -7.94 -9.56
N ASN A 90 -16.83 -8.64 -9.73
CA ASN A 90 -18.09 -8.31 -9.04
C ASN A 90 -17.97 -8.47 -7.53
N SER A 91 -17.37 -9.57 -7.07
CA SER A 91 -17.13 -9.82 -5.64
C SER A 91 -16.22 -8.74 -5.03
N PHE A 92 -15.17 -8.34 -5.77
CA PHE A 92 -14.31 -7.25 -5.34
C PHE A 92 -15.07 -5.91 -5.24
N GLN A 93 -15.85 -5.57 -6.27
CA GLN A 93 -16.65 -4.34 -6.27
C GLN A 93 -17.66 -4.31 -5.11
N ALA A 94 -18.29 -5.43 -4.80
CA ALA A 94 -19.18 -5.55 -3.63
C ALA A 94 -18.42 -5.34 -2.31
N ALA A 95 -17.22 -5.91 -2.18
CA ALA A 95 -16.41 -5.77 -0.96
C ALA A 95 -15.93 -4.34 -0.72
N ILE A 96 -15.61 -3.59 -1.79
CA ILE A 96 -15.19 -2.18 -1.63
C ILE A 96 -16.37 -1.21 -1.55
N ALA A 97 -17.57 -1.59 -2.00
CA ALA A 97 -18.76 -0.73 -1.92
C ALA A 97 -19.19 -0.45 -0.47
N THR A 98 -18.80 -1.30 0.49
CA THR A 98 -19.04 -1.08 1.92
C THR A 98 -18.06 -0.08 2.55
N HIS A 99 -17.15 0.48 1.76
CA HIS A 99 -16.12 1.42 2.20
C HIS A 99 -16.29 2.75 1.46
N ASP A 100 -15.94 3.87 2.09
CA ASP A 100 -15.88 5.17 1.43
C ASP A 100 -14.66 5.25 0.49
N VAL A 101 -14.80 4.62 -0.67
CA VAL A 101 -13.74 4.44 -1.67
C VAL A 101 -14.21 4.97 -3.01
N LEU A 102 -13.44 5.90 -3.57
CA LEU A 102 -13.62 6.33 -4.96
C LEU A 102 -12.87 5.37 -5.88
N ALA A 103 -13.61 4.54 -6.61
CA ALA A 103 -13.05 3.53 -7.50
C ALA A 103 -13.21 3.88 -8.98
N LYS A 104 -12.11 3.85 -9.73
CA LYS A 104 -12.10 3.92 -11.19
C LYS A 104 -11.64 2.59 -11.78
N LYS A 105 -12.58 1.86 -12.38
CA LYS A 105 -12.31 0.67 -13.19
C LYS A 105 -11.66 1.10 -14.51
N LEU A 106 -10.56 0.46 -14.89
CA LEU A 106 -9.89 0.66 -16.17
C LEU A 106 -10.28 -0.45 -17.16
N GLN A 107 -9.90 -0.27 -18.42
CA GLN A 107 -10.13 -1.27 -19.46
C GLN A 107 -9.49 -2.60 -19.08
N SER A 108 -10.28 -3.68 -19.15
CA SER A 108 -9.81 -5.03 -18.90
C SER A 108 -8.83 -5.48 -19.98
N ILE A 109 -7.87 -6.30 -19.58
CA ILE A 109 -6.79 -6.79 -20.42
C ILE A 109 -6.90 -8.31 -20.50
N ASP A 110 -6.97 -8.82 -21.73
CA ASP A 110 -6.93 -10.26 -21.98
C ASP A 110 -5.52 -10.83 -21.68
N LYS A 111 -5.46 -11.86 -20.84
CA LYS A 111 -4.23 -12.58 -20.46
C LYS A 111 -4.31 -14.07 -20.83
N GLY A 112 -5.06 -14.42 -21.86
CA GLY A 112 -5.23 -15.80 -22.31
C GLY A 112 -6.33 -16.52 -21.52
N SER A 113 -5.96 -17.32 -20.52
CA SER A 113 -6.93 -18.00 -19.63
C SER A 113 -7.54 -17.11 -18.55
N LEU A 114 -6.98 -15.90 -18.36
CA LEU A 114 -7.40 -14.93 -17.36
C LEU A 114 -7.80 -13.60 -18.02
N ILE A 115 -8.66 -12.86 -17.32
CA ILE A 115 -8.90 -11.44 -17.56
C ILE A 115 -8.27 -10.67 -16.40
N GLN A 116 -7.46 -9.66 -16.71
CA GLN A 116 -6.93 -8.72 -15.74
C GLN A 116 -7.72 -7.42 -15.81
N THR A 117 -8.39 -7.03 -14.73
CA THR A 117 -9.14 -5.77 -14.64
C THR A 117 -8.43 -4.81 -13.68
N PRO A 118 -7.80 -3.74 -14.18
CA PRO A 118 -7.12 -2.77 -13.32
C PRO A 118 -8.09 -1.79 -12.67
N PHE A 119 -7.75 -1.33 -11.45
CA PHE A 119 -8.48 -0.31 -10.72
C PHE A 119 -7.52 0.76 -10.16
N ILE A 120 -8.00 2.00 -10.14
CA ILE A 120 -7.43 3.09 -9.34
C ILE A 120 -8.43 3.38 -8.22
N LEU A 121 -7.97 3.32 -6.98
CA LEU A 121 -8.80 3.49 -5.80
C LEU A 121 -8.26 4.65 -4.99
N LYS A 122 -9.10 5.63 -4.66
CA LYS A 122 -8.79 6.73 -3.76
C LYS A 122 -9.59 6.57 -2.48
N ILE A 123 -8.90 6.63 -1.35
CA ILE A 123 -9.45 6.39 -0.02
C ILE A 123 -9.04 7.54 0.89
N THR A 124 -10.00 8.10 1.61
CA THR A 124 -9.76 9.17 2.58
C THR A 124 -10.01 8.65 3.98
N GLY A 125 -9.15 9.06 4.93
CA GLY A 125 -9.26 8.67 6.32
C GLY A 125 -8.52 7.37 6.67
N GLU A 126 -7.92 7.36 7.86
CA GLU A 126 -7.12 6.25 8.39
C GLU A 126 -7.94 4.95 8.49
N GLN A 127 -9.10 5.00 9.15
CA GLN A 127 -9.92 3.80 9.38
C GLN A 127 -10.39 3.17 8.07
N ASN A 128 -10.75 3.98 7.08
CA ASN A 128 -11.13 3.50 5.75
C ASN A 128 -9.94 2.82 5.05
N ARG A 129 -8.74 3.39 5.16
CA ARG A 129 -7.51 2.75 4.64
C ARG A 129 -7.26 1.40 5.30
N ILE A 130 -7.37 1.32 6.63
CA ILE A 130 -7.17 0.07 7.39
C ILE A 130 -8.17 -1.00 6.96
N ASN A 131 -9.45 -0.65 6.87
CA ASN A 131 -10.51 -1.60 6.47
C ASN A 131 -10.32 -2.06 5.02
N PHE A 132 -9.91 -1.15 4.14
CA PHE A 132 -9.56 -1.50 2.77
C PHE A 132 -8.35 -2.44 2.68
N PHE A 133 -7.28 -2.21 3.46
CA PHE A 133 -6.14 -3.13 3.49
C PHE A 133 -6.53 -4.53 3.96
N LYS A 134 -7.38 -4.63 4.99
CA LYS A 134 -7.94 -5.92 5.44
C LYS A 134 -8.73 -6.62 4.33
N THR A 135 -9.45 -5.85 3.51
CA THR A 135 -10.17 -6.37 2.33
C THR A 135 -9.21 -6.85 1.24
N LEU A 136 -8.08 -6.16 1.05
CA LEU A 136 -7.05 -6.63 0.11
C LEU A 136 -6.40 -7.93 0.58
N GLN A 137 -6.11 -8.04 1.88
CA GLN A 137 -5.55 -9.24 2.49
C GLN A 137 -6.53 -10.42 2.39
N SER A 138 -7.84 -10.23 2.59
CA SER A 138 -8.81 -11.34 2.48
C SER A 138 -9.03 -11.86 1.05
N LEU A 139 -8.63 -11.08 0.04
CA LEU A 139 -8.79 -11.42 -1.37
C LEU A 139 -7.48 -11.92 -2.03
N GLU A 140 -6.43 -12.06 -1.20
CA GLU A 140 -5.07 -12.56 -1.46
C GLU A 140 -4.75 -12.93 -2.92
N GLU A 141 -5.35 -14.00 -3.43
CA GLU A 141 -4.96 -14.64 -4.70
C GLU A 141 -5.50 -13.94 -5.96
N ASN A 142 -6.50 -13.08 -5.82
CA ASN A 142 -7.16 -12.43 -6.95
C ASN A 142 -6.60 -11.04 -7.21
N ILE A 143 -5.81 -10.49 -6.28
CA ILE A 143 -5.37 -9.09 -6.30
C ILE A 143 -3.88 -8.98 -6.56
N LEU A 144 -3.54 -8.06 -7.44
CA LEU A 144 -2.17 -7.60 -7.63
C LEU A 144 -2.07 -6.12 -7.34
N LEU A 145 -1.47 -5.77 -6.21
CA LEU A 145 -1.06 -4.41 -5.89
C LEU A 145 0.13 -4.03 -6.78
N ARG A 146 -0.02 -2.94 -7.54
CA ARG A 146 0.98 -2.41 -8.47
C ARG A 146 1.71 -1.21 -7.87
N LYS A 147 0.96 -0.32 -7.23
CA LYS A 147 1.48 0.87 -6.56
C LYS A 147 0.55 1.28 -5.42
N SER A 148 1.11 1.75 -4.33
CA SER A 148 0.39 2.44 -3.25
C SER A 148 1.06 3.79 -3.02
N ILE A 149 0.26 4.83 -2.77
CA ILE A 149 0.71 6.16 -2.37
C ILE A 149 -0.18 6.60 -1.22
N ILE A 150 0.40 6.93 -0.08
CA ILE A 150 -0.31 7.39 1.10
C ILE A 150 0.33 8.71 1.52
N LYS A 151 -0.52 9.69 1.77
CA LYS A 151 -0.15 11.00 2.29
C LYS A 151 -0.95 11.27 3.54
N THR A 152 -0.28 11.64 4.60
CA THR A 152 -0.90 12.03 5.86
C THR A 152 -0.39 13.41 6.24
N ASP A 153 -1.32 14.29 6.54
CA ASP A 153 -1.01 15.56 7.19
C ASP A 153 -0.64 15.24 8.65
N PRO A 154 0.61 15.52 9.08
CA PRO A 154 1.06 15.18 10.42
C PRO A 154 0.37 16.02 11.51
N GLU A 155 -0.13 17.22 11.18
CA GLU A 155 -0.79 18.10 12.15
C GLU A 155 -2.23 17.66 12.41
N THR A 156 -2.97 17.39 11.33
CA THR A 156 -4.40 17.06 11.42
C THR A 156 -4.68 15.55 11.47
N GLY A 157 -3.72 14.72 11.04
CA GLY A 157 -3.92 13.28 10.77
C GLY A 157 -4.73 12.98 9.51
N ALA A 158 -5.21 14.02 8.79
CA ALA A 158 -5.98 13.85 7.58
C ALA A 158 -5.17 13.08 6.55
N THR A 159 -5.78 12.05 5.96
CA THR A 159 -5.06 11.09 5.12
C THR A 159 -5.77 10.84 3.82
N GLN A 160 -4.98 10.79 2.75
CA GLN A 160 -5.42 10.36 1.44
C GLN A 160 -4.49 9.24 0.94
N SER A 161 -5.10 8.14 0.53
CA SER A 161 -4.40 6.99 -0.04
C SER A 161 -4.88 6.75 -1.47
N VAL A 162 -3.96 6.38 -2.35
CA VAL A 162 -4.25 5.96 -3.73
C VAL A 162 -3.61 4.61 -3.99
N PHE A 163 -4.43 3.64 -4.41
CA PHE A 163 -4.00 2.29 -4.73
C PHE A 163 -4.23 1.99 -6.21
N TYR A 164 -3.20 1.43 -6.84
CA TYR A 164 -3.27 0.89 -8.18
C TYR A 164 -3.24 -0.63 -8.04
N ILE A 165 -4.36 -1.27 -8.34
CA ILE A 165 -4.49 -2.72 -8.23
C ILE A 165 -4.95 -3.33 -9.54
N SER A 166 -4.84 -4.64 -9.65
CA SER A 166 -5.49 -5.43 -10.70
C SER A 166 -6.16 -6.64 -10.08
N ILE A 167 -7.39 -6.88 -10.50
CA ILE A 167 -8.14 -8.09 -10.17
C ILE A 167 -7.97 -9.08 -11.32
N PHE A 168 -7.68 -10.33 -11.01
CA PHE A 168 -7.66 -11.42 -11.97
C PHE A 168 -8.91 -12.29 -11.80
N GLU A 169 -9.50 -12.68 -12.92
CA GLU A 169 -10.62 -13.62 -12.97
C GLU A 169 -10.40 -14.62 -14.11
N ARG A 170 -10.88 -15.86 -13.95
CA ARG A 170 -10.83 -16.87 -15.01
C ARG A 170 -11.87 -16.58 -16.08
N LYS A 171 -11.52 -16.78 -17.34
CA LYS A 171 -12.51 -16.73 -18.42
C LYS A 171 -13.48 -17.90 -18.31
N GLY A 172 -14.79 -17.59 -18.38
CA GLY A 172 -15.85 -18.60 -18.36
C GLY A 172 -16.14 -19.21 -16.99
N ALA A 173 -15.72 -18.54 -15.91
CA ALA A 173 -16.16 -18.84 -14.54
C ALA A 173 -17.56 -18.27 -14.27
#